data_AF-A0A8H5U0U5-F1
#
_entry.id   AF-A0A8H5U0U5-F1
#
_cell.length_a   1.000
_cell.length_b   1.000
_cell.length_c   1.000
_cell.angle_alpha   90.00
_cell.angle_beta   90.00
_cell.angle_gamma   90.00
#
_symmetry.space_group_name_H-M   'P 1'
#
loop_
_entity.id
_entity.type
_entity.pdbx_description
1 polymer ?
#
loop_
_entity_poly.entity_id
_entity_poly.type
_entity_poly.pdbx_seq_one_letter_code
_entity_poly.pdbx_strand_id
1 'polypeptide(L)'
;MSDPQRDAPPLSAHIPAVTTTTTILPTTNGSAKGDEVPDAGLRSLDHYKRALPKWRYNLRQQMLPLIRWETPYLAWMQEKLRTPALDSYFAITANLGTHTFFMIGLPICFWCGYAAFGKGLVHILALGVFWTGFIKDFYSLPRPLSPPLHRITMSGSAALEYGFPSTHSANAVSVAVYALLILRSPDNTLAPTTKFALECLSYFYAASIIFGRLYCGMHGFLDVIVGSIMGAAISLLEFYYGPPLDEYMHSSSWAAPLVAALIILVLVRIHPEPADDCPCYDDSVAFAGVVIGLEFGTWTYGKIALDPWETHAHGGESVDITHLGLAANVARIVFGVLVVFAWRETMKPLLLKLLPHLFRIFEQVGVNMPRRFFTPASKYKTVPTGSRIDTLFPSPSDFPRMVESIRNPTTRGRSVSIGPQSAADAYETLAYRERKRRESVSSNHSLKSKSSNLELQTTHEDYSGKGAQASGAQANRIVEFEQMMGTGEVVTTPAADDDRVEIFVTGAEDGLGEREMFSQLIKPRVRYDVEVVTKLVVYTGIAWFAVAIIPIMFEIVGLGTNQLRER
;
A
#
# COMPACT_ATOMS: atom_id res chain seq x y z
N MET A 1 35.70 -20.08 -41.01
CA MET A 1 36.14 -21.49 -40.87
C MET A 1 37.23 -21.52 -39.81
N SER A 2 37.40 -22.67 -39.13
CA SER A 2 38.56 -23.02 -38.27
C SER A 2 39.08 -21.97 -37.27
N ASP A 3 38.61 -22.08 -36.03
CA ASP A 3 39.49 -22.05 -34.85
C ASP A 3 40.45 -23.28 -34.93
N PRO A 4 41.64 -23.29 -34.27
CA PRO A 4 41.66 -24.04 -33.01
C PRO A 4 42.65 -23.54 -31.92
N GLN A 5 42.31 -23.91 -30.67
CA GLN A 5 43.17 -23.90 -29.48
C GLN A 5 44.42 -24.79 -29.60
N ARG A 6 45.44 -24.55 -28.74
CA ARG A 6 45.92 -25.57 -27.77
C ARG A 6 46.94 -25.06 -26.72
N ASP A 7 46.69 -25.49 -25.48
CA ASP A 7 47.61 -25.98 -24.42
C ASP A 7 48.75 -25.11 -23.83
N ALA A 8 49.03 -25.38 -22.54
CA ALA A 8 49.97 -24.72 -21.61
C ALA A 8 50.61 -25.81 -20.68
N PRO A 9 51.31 -25.53 -19.55
CA PRO A 9 51.87 -24.30 -18.97
C PRO A 9 53.43 -24.33 -19.00
N PRO A 10 54.28 -24.49 -17.94
CA PRO A 10 54.13 -24.58 -16.47
C PRO A 10 54.42 -23.22 -15.75
N LEU A 11 55.05 -23.23 -14.56
CA LEU A 11 55.38 -22.07 -13.72
C LEU A 11 56.84 -22.05 -13.25
N SER A 12 57.35 -20.88 -12.85
CA SER A 12 58.26 -20.72 -11.70
C SER A 12 58.06 -19.32 -11.08
N ALA A 13 58.40 -19.13 -9.80
CA ALA A 13 58.19 -17.86 -9.08
C ALA A 13 59.19 -17.68 -7.92
N HIS A 14 59.61 -16.43 -7.65
CA HIS A 14 60.15 -15.98 -6.34
C HIS A 14 60.13 -14.44 -6.22
N ILE A 15 60.47 -13.93 -5.02
CA ILE A 15 60.12 -12.62 -4.43
C ILE A 15 61.41 -11.81 -4.12
N PRO A 16 61.48 -10.47 -4.33
CA PRO A 16 61.49 -9.53 -3.17
C PRO A 16 60.89 -8.11 -3.40
N ALA A 17 60.88 -7.30 -2.34
CA ALA A 17 60.14 -6.03 -2.17
C ALA A 17 61.02 -4.75 -2.18
N VAL A 18 60.37 -3.56 -2.10
CA VAL A 18 60.83 -2.21 -1.65
C VAL A 18 59.66 -1.22 -1.93
N THR A 19 59.32 -0.10 -1.31
CA THR A 19 59.51 0.63 -0.02
C THR A 19 59.02 2.08 -0.27
N THR A 20 58.01 2.52 0.48
CA THR A 20 57.63 3.89 0.94
C THR A 20 58.15 5.18 0.24
N THR A 21 57.23 6.15 0.03
CA THR A 21 57.45 7.61 0.26
C THR A 21 56.14 8.27 0.72
N THR A 22 56.18 9.36 1.48
CA THR A 22 55.03 9.98 2.18
C THR A 22 54.87 11.46 1.82
N THR A 23 53.68 12.04 1.98
CA THR A 23 53.46 13.50 1.94
C THR A 23 52.41 13.90 2.98
N ILE A 24 52.60 15.04 3.64
CA ILE A 24 51.83 15.49 4.83
C ILE A 24 51.36 16.93 4.64
N LEU A 25 50.12 17.24 5.01
CA LEU A 25 49.58 18.59 5.28
C LEU A 25 48.56 18.49 6.46
N PRO A 26 48.17 19.60 7.13
CA PRO A 26 48.38 19.67 8.58
C PRO A 26 47.12 19.58 9.45
N THR A 27 47.34 19.45 10.76
CA THR A 27 46.33 19.42 11.81
C THR A 27 45.91 20.82 12.29
N THR A 28 44.63 20.96 12.62
CA THR A 28 44.11 22.07 13.44
C THR A 28 43.25 21.51 14.57
N ASN A 29 43.67 21.69 15.82
CA ASN A 29 42.94 21.20 16.99
C ASN A 29 41.68 22.05 17.24
N GLY A 30 40.52 21.41 17.30
CA GLY A 30 39.25 22.02 17.72
C GLY A 30 38.52 21.09 18.70
N SER A 31 38.62 21.37 20.00
CA SER A 31 37.98 20.56 21.03
C SER A 31 36.50 20.93 21.17
N ALA A 32 35.62 19.97 20.91
CA ALA A 32 34.23 19.99 21.36
C ALA A 32 33.76 18.55 21.63
N LYS A 33 33.00 18.41 22.72
CA LYS A 33 32.41 17.19 23.29
C LYS A 33 31.84 16.25 22.21
N GLY A 34 31.97 14.93 22.32
CA GLY A 34 32.04 14.17 23.57
C GLY A 34 30.64 13.81 24.09
N ASP A 35 29.71 13.49 23.19
CA ASP A 35 28.53 12.70 23.52
C ASP A 35 28.94 11.22 23.59
N GLU A 36 28.83 10.65 24.78
CA GLU A 36 28.96 9.21 25.01
C GLU A 36 27.92 8.47 24.16
N VAL A 37 28.28 7.37 23.49
CA VAL A 37 27.30 6.55 22.74
C VAL A 37 26.53 5.69 23.74
N PRO A 38 25.25 5.99 24.07
CA PRO A 38 24.51 5.24 25.06
C PRO A 38 23.88 4.03 24.37
N ASP A 39 24.23 2.85 24.92
CA ASP A 39 23.82 1.48 24.57
C ASP A 39 22.89 1.31 23.35
N ALA A 40 23.38 0.58 22.35
CA ALA A 40 22.64 0.27 21.14
C ALA A 40 21.40 -0.62 21.41
N GLY A 41 21.45 -1.54 22.39
CA GLY A 41 20.45 -2.60 22.58
C GLY A 41 19.06 -2.13 22.99
N LEU A 42 18.92 -0.92 23.55
CA LEU A 42 17.63 -0.35 23.97
C LEU A 42 17.00 0.59 22.92
N ARG A 43 17.74 0.95 21.87
CA ARG A 43 17.26 1.92 20.86
C ARG A 43 16.16 1.36 19.97
N SER A 44 16.17 0.05 19.68
CA SER A 44 15.12 -0.64 18.92
C SER A 44 13.80 -0.68 19.71
N LEU A 45 13.85 -1.11 20.97
CA LEU A 45 12.68 -1.32 21.83
C LEU A 45 11.91 -0.01 22.15
N ASP A 46 12.62 1.05 22.49
CA ASP A 46 12.01 2.35 22.86
C ASP A 46 11.73 3.25 21.63
N HIS A 47 11.75 2.72 20.41
CA HIS A 47 11.52 3.48 19.15
C HIS A 47 10.17 4.22 19.14
N TYR A 48 9.04 3.51 19.15
CA TYR A 48 7.71 4.13 19.07
C TYR A 48 7.39 5.07 20.24
N LYS A 49 7.96 4.81 21.42
CA LYS A 49 7.81 5.62 22.64
C LYS A 49 8.56 6.95 22.56
N ARG A 50 9.62 7.02 21.76
CA ARG A 50 10.38 8.24 21.45
C ARG A 50 9.88 8.93 20.17
N ALA A 51 9.31 8.16 19.23
CA ALA A 51 8.81 8.66 17.95
C ALA A 51 7.38 9.21 17.99
N LEU A 52 6.56 8.86 18.99
CA LEU A 52 5.16 9.27 19.12
C LEU A 52 4.88 10.04 20.44
N PRO A 53 3.96 11.02 20.44
CA PRO A 53 3.46 11.63 21.68
C PRO A 53 2.87 10.60 22.64
N LYS A 54 3.08 10.79 23.96
CA LYS A 54 2.67 9.83 25.02
C LYS A 54 1.22 9.34 24.88
N TRP A 55 0.27 10.22 24.60
CA TRP A 55 -1.14 9.86 24.45
C TRP A 55 -1.40 8.95 23.22
N ARG A 56 -0.74 9.22 22.09
CA ARG A 56 -0.84 8.45 20.84
C ARG A 56 -0.13 7.10 20.98
N TYR A 57 0.99 7.07 21.69
CA TYR A 57 1.67 5.82 22.09
C TYR A 57 0.77 4.95 22.99
N ASN A 58 0.05 5.53 23.96
CA ASN A 58 -0.87 4.77 24.81
C ASN A 58 -2.01 4.11 24.00
N LEU A 59 -2.61 4.83 23.04
CA LEU A 59 -3.63 4.27 22.13
C LEU A 59 -3.08 3.09 21.30
N ARG A 60 -1.84 3.18 20.81
CA ARG A 60 -1.15 2.06 20.15
C ARG A 60 -1.01 0.86 21.10
N GLN A 61 -0.53 1.07 22.34
CA GLN A 61 -0.32 -0.01 23.30
C GLN A 61 -1.62 -0.70 23.73
N GLN A 62 -2.77 -0.03 23.66
CA GLN A 62 -4.08 -0.66 23.89
C GLN A 62 -4.52 -1.60 22.75
N MET A 63 -4.18 -1.27 21.50
CA MET A 63 -4.57 -2.06 20.32
C MET A 63 -3.60 -3.21 20.01
N LEU A 64 -2.31 -3.01 20.29
CA LEU A 64 -1.24 -3.95 19.92
C LEU A 64 -1.39 -5.40 20.45
N PRO A 65 -1.93 -5.66 21.67
CA PRO A 65 -2.18 -7.02 22.13
C PRO A 65 -3.16 -7.81 21.25
N LEU A 66 -4.13 -7.13 20.63
CA LEU A 66 -5.15 -7.77 19.80
C LEU A 66 -4.57 -8.31 18.49
N ILE A 67 -3.74 -7.51 17.79
CA ILE A 67 -3.04 -7.94 16.56
C ILE A 67 -2.10 -9.13 16.84
N ARG A 68 -1.43 -9.13 18.00
CA ARG A 68 -0.60 -10.27 18.44
C ARG A 68 -1.44 -11.53 18.67
N TRP A 69 -2.59 -11.40 19.35
CA TRP A 69 -3.51 -12.51 19.61
C TRP A 69 -4.11 -13.12 18.34
N GLU A 70 -4.41 -12.31 17.32
CA GLU A 70 -4.96 -12.81 16.05
C GLU A 70 -3.95 -13.65 15.22
N THR A 71 -2.65 -13.41 15.38
CA THR A 71 -1.62 -13.96 14.48
C THR A 71 -1.56 -15.50 14.43
N PRO A 72 -1.60 -16.26 15.56
CA PRO A 72 -1.63 -17.73 15.51
C PRO A 72 -2.86 -18.33 14.81
N TYR A 73 -4.02 -17.69 14.93
CA TYR A 73 -5.26 -18.14 14.26
C TYR A 73 -5.21 -17.89 12.74
N LEU A 74 -4.61 -16.76 12.33
CA LEU A 74 -4.34 -16.48 10.92
C LEU A 74 -3.34 -17.49 10.34
N ALA A 75 -2.31 -17.87 11.10
CA ALA A 75 -1.34 -18.89 10.68
C ALA A 75 -1.98 -20.27 10.50
N TRP A 76 -2.83 -20.70 11.44
CA TRP A 76 -3.63 -21.93 11.34
C TRP A 76 -4.60 -21.92 10.16
N MET A 77 -5.24 -20.77 9.87
CA MET A 77 -6.10 -20.62 8.69
C MET A 77 -5.27 -20.73 7.40
N GLN A 78 -4.12 -20.07 7.36
CA GLN A 78 -3.22 -20.07 6.21
C GLN A 78 -2.64 -21.47 5.95
N GLU A 79 -2.22 -22.20 6.99
CA GLU A 79 -1.69 -23.56 6.88
C GLU A 79 -2.71 -24.51 6.23
N LYS A 80 -3.99 -24.39 6.60
CA LYS A 80 -5.07 -25.26 6.08
C LYS A 80 -5.55 -24.91 4.68
N LEU A 81 -5.47 -23.64 4.27
CA LEU A 81 -6.11 -23.14 3.05
C LEU A 81 -5.11 -22.81 1.93
N ARG A 82 -3.80 -22.81 2.19
CA ARG A 82 -2.81 -22.49 1.17
C ARG A 82 -2.70 -23.55 0.08
N THR A 83 -2.84 -23.11 -1.17
CA THR A 83 -2.60 -23.90 -2.37
C THR A 83 -1.99 -23.01 -3.46
N PRO A 84 -1.15 -23.53 -4.37
CA PRO A 84 -0.49 -22.69 -5.38
C PRO A 84 -1.43 -21.88 -6.27
N ALA A 85 -2.66 -22.38 -6.51
CA ALA A 85 -3.69 -21.72 -7.29
C ALA A 85 -4.36 -20.56 -6.53
N LEU A 86 -4.73 -20.76 -5.26
CA LEU A 86 -5.30 -19.70 -4.42
C LEU A 86 -4.24 -18.63 -4.07
N ASP A 87 -2.99 -19.03 -3.82
CA ASP A 87 -1.84 -18.12 -3.67
C ASP A 87 -1.70 -17.17 -4.87
N SER A 88 -1.90 -17.65 -6.11
CA SER A 88 -1.88 -16.79 -7.31
C SER A 88 -3.17 -15.98 -7.48
N TYR A 89 -4.35 -16.56 -7.20
CA TYR A 89 -5.63 -15.84 -7.29
C TYR A 89 -5.65 -14.62 -6.37
N PHE A 90 -5.33 -14.77 -5.08
CA PHE A 90 -5.36 -13.65 -4.14
C PHE A 90 -4.21 -12.65 -4.34
N ALA A 91 -3.06 -13.10 -4.84
CA ALA A 91 -1.99 -12.19 -5.27
C ALA A 91 -2.41 -11.32 -6.48
N ILE A 92 -3.17 -11.88 -7.43
CA ILE A 92 -3.68 -11.15 -8.59
C ILE A 92 -4.84 -10.22 -8.21
N THR A 93 -5.83 -10.68 -7.43
CA THR A 93 -6.97 -9.82 -7.04
C THR A 93 -6.55 -8.66 -6.12
N ALA A 94 -5.46 -8.80 -5.36
CA ALA A 94 -4.86 -7.68 -4.62
C ALA A 94 -4.41 -6.51 -5.53
N ASN A 95 -4.12 -6.75 -6.82
CA ASN A 95 -3.75 -5.70 -7.77
C ASN A 95 -4.93 -4.77 -8.12
N LEU A 96 -6.18 -5.20 -7.90
CA LEU A 96 -7.38 -4.36 -8.06
C LEU A 96 -7.44 -3.21 -7.03
N GLY A 97 -6.62 -3.28 -5.97
CA GLY A 97 -6.42 -2.18 -5.02
C GLY A 97 -5.22 -1.27 -5.32
N THR A 98 -4.60 -1.38 -6.50
CA THR A 98 -3.41 -0.59 -6.85
C THR A 98 -3.76 0.67 -7.64
N HIS A 99 -2.95 1.72 -7.49
CA HIS A 99 -3.09 2.94 -8.28
C HIS A 99 -3.02 2.73 -9.79
N THR A 100 -2.31 1.70 -10.26
CA THR A 100 -2.25 1.38 -11.70
C THR A 100 -3.60 0.89 -12.22
N PHE A 101 -4.33 0.11 -11.41
CA PHE A 101 -5.71 -0.26 -11.72
C PHE A 101 -6.63 0.97 -11.68
N PHE A 102 -6.53 1.83 -10.65
CA PHE A 102 -7.38 3.03 -10.54
C PHE A 102 -7.15 4.04 -11.69
N MET A 103 -5.90 4.27 -12.09
CA MET A 103 -5.52 5.18 -13.18
C MET A 103 -6.05 4.76 -14.56
N ILE A 104 -6.28 3.46 -14.78
CA ILE A 104 -6.82 2.93 -16.04
C ILE A 104 -8.31 2.66 -15.95
N GLY A 105 -8.79 2.09 -14.84
CA GLY A 105 -10.16 1.61 -14.67
C GLY A 105 -11.19 2.71 -14.40
N LEU A 106 -10.85 3.72 -13.57
CA LEU A 106 -11.81 4.77 -13.21
C LEU A 106 -12.15 5.71 -14.39
N PRO A 107 -11.20 6.13 -15.24
CA PRO A 107 -11.51 6.91 -16.45
C PRO A 107 -12.48 6.21 -17.42
N ILE A 108 -12.45 4.87 -17.51
CA ILE A 108 -13.32 4.10 -18.40
C ILE A 108 -14.81 4.31 -18.06
N CYS A 109 -15.17 4.53 -16.79
CA CYS A 109 -16.54 4.85 -16.41
C CYS A 109 -17.06 6.12 -17.11
N PHE A 110 -16.24 7.17 -17.20
CA PHE A 110 -16.60 8.42 -17.89
C PHE A 110 -16.64 8.22 -19.40
N TRP A 111 -15.64 7.55 -19.98
CA TRP A 111 -15.55 7.33 -21.43
C TRP A 111 -16.63 6.40 -21.99
N CYS A 112 -17.20 5.53 -21.14
CA CYS A 112 -18.28 4.61 -21.47
C CYS A 112 -19.68 5.10 -21.02
N GLY A 113 -19.84 6.40 -20.71
CA GLY A 113 -21.16 7.00 -20.46
C GLY A 113 -21.71 6.83 -19.04
N TYR A 114 -20.97 6.22 -18.11
CA TYR A 114 -21.34 6.04 -16.70
C TYR A 114 -20.68 7.09 -15.79
N ALA A 115 -20.76 8.37 -16.17
CA ALA A 115 -20.04 9.46 -15.51
C ALA A 115 -20.40 9.65 -14.03
N ALA A 116 -21.70 9.63 -13.67
CA ALA A 116 -22.16 9.76 -12.28
C ALA A 116 -21.66 8.60 -11.38
N PHE A 117 -21.75 7.36 -11.86
CA PHE A 117 -21.19 6.20 -11.16
C PHE A 117 -19.67 6.31 -11.04
N GLY A 118 -18.98 6.74 -12.10
CA GLY A 118 -17.54 7.02 -12.10
C GLY A 118 -17.13 8.07 -11.06
N LYS A 119 -17.92 9.15 -10.89
CA LYS A 119 -17.66 10.19 -9.88
C LYS A 119 -17.72 9.61 -8.47
N GLY A 120 -18.81 8.93 -8.14
CA GLY A 120 -18.98 8.29 -6.82
C GLY A 120 -17.95 7.19 -6.54
N LEU A 121 -17.55 6.40 -7.56
CA LEU A 121 -16.44 5.45 -7.41
C LEU A 121 -15.12 6.15 -7.06
N VAL A 122 -14.80 7.29 -7.68
CA VAL A 122 -13.59 8.05 -7.33
C VAL A 122 -13.70 8.63 -5.92
N HIS A 123 -14.86 9.18 -5.52
CA HIS A 123 -15.07 9.73 -4.18
C HIS A 123 -14.90 8.67 -3.08
N ILE A 124 -15.59 7.52 -3.17
CA ILE A 124 -15.49 6.48 -2.13
C ILE A 124 -14.09 5.87 -2.03
N LEU A 125 -13.36 5.75 -3.16
CA LEU A 125 -11.98 5.29 -3.16
C LEU A 125 -11.02 6.35 -2.60
N ALA A 126 -11.21 7.63 -2.92
CA ALA A 126 -10.41 8.72 -2.37
C ALA A 126 -10.59 8.88 -0.86
N LEU A 127 -11.85 8.87 -0.39
CA LEU A 127 -12.20 8.87 1.04
C LEU A 127 -11.68 7.60 1.74
N GLY A 128 -11.81 6.43 1.11
CA GLY A 128 -11.31 5.16 1.63
C GLY A 128 -9.80 5.15 1.83
N VAL A 129 -9.03 5.58 0.83
CA VAL A 129 -7.57 5.68 0.91
C VAL A 129 -7.14 6.77 1.89
N PHE A 130 -7.74 7.97 1.85
CA PHE A 130 -7.41 9.06 2.78
C PHE A 130 -7.66 8.67 4.24
N TRP A 131 -8.88 8.21 4.58
CA TRP A 131 -9.21 7.91 5.98
C TRP A 131 -8.49 6.67 6.50
N THR A 132 -8.30 5.62 5.69
CA THR A 132 -7.49 4.47 6.13
C THR A 132 -6.00 4.81 6.22
N GLY A 133 -5.47 5.65 5.32
CA GLY A 133 -4.09 6.18 5.38
C GLY A 133 -3.85 7.06 6.60
N PHE A 134 -4.81 7.92 6.94
CA PHE A 134 -4.80 8.76 8.14
C PHE A 134 -4.72 7.89 9.41
N ILE A 135 -5.58 6.86 9.53
CA ILE A 135 -5.61 5.98 10.70
C ILE A 135 -4.38 5.05 10.75
N LYS A 136 -3.89 4.56 9.59
CA LYS A 136 -2.61 3.83 9.47
C LYS A 136 -1.45 4.63 10.03
N ASP A 137 -1.22 5.84 9.55
CA ASP A 137 -0.15 6.70 10.07
C ASP A 137 -0.39 7.00 11.56
N PHE A 138 -1.62 7.35 11.96
CA PHE A 138 -1.98 7.68 13.33
C PHE A 138 -1.65 6.58 14.34
N TYR A 139 -2.08 5.33 14.11
CA TYR A 139 -1.78 4.22 15.02
C TYR A 139 -0.38 3.62 14.79
N SER A 140 0.13 3.71 13.55
CA SER A 140 1.40 3.12 13.09
C SER A 140 1.50 1.60 13.35
N LEU A 141 0.37 0.89 13.47
CA LEU A 141 0.36 -0.49 13.97
C LEU A 141 0.97 -1.48 12.96
N PRO A 142 1.75 -2.46 13.45
CA PRO A 142 2.46 -3.41 12.59
C PRO A 142 1.46 -4.35 11.91
N ARG A 143 1.91 -5.01 10.84
CA ARG A 143 1.20 -6.16 10.27
C ARG A 143 1.34 -7.38 11.19
N PRO A 144 0.48 -8.42 11.05
CA PRO A 144 0.67 -9.70 11.73
C PRO A 144 2.09 -10.27 11.60
N LEU A 145 2.57 -10.94 12.65
CA LEU A 145 3.97 -11.37 12.74
C LEU A 145 4.33 -12.50 11.77
N SER A 146 5.53 -12.41 11.21
CA SER A 146 6.14 -13.38 10.31
C SER A 146 7.58 -13.66 10.78
N PRO A 147 7.96 -14.91 11.10
CA PRO A 147 7.10 -16.09 11.27
C PRO A 147 6.02 -15.88 12.36
N PRO A 148 4.94 -16.68 12.40
CA PRO A 148 4.66 -17.88 11.59
C PRO A 148 4.02 -17.63 10.21
N LEU A 149 3.46 -16.44 9.95
CA LEU A 149 2.74 -16.19 8.69
C LEU A 149 3.67 -16.09 7.48
N HIS A 150 3.25 -16.65 6.35
CA HIS A 150 3.83 -16.39 5.05
C HIS A 150 3.18 -15.14 4.46
N ARG A 151 3.97 -14.16 4.02
CA ARG A 151 3.45 -12.95 3.38
C ARG A 151 3.50 -13.09 1.87
N ILE A 152 2.33 -13.03 1.24
CA ILE A 152 2.14 -13.18 -0.20
C ILE A 152 1.86 -11.80 -0.81
N THR A 153 2.73 -11.32 -1.70
CA THR A 153 2.54 -10.01 -2.36
C THR A 153 3.17 -9.95 -3.77
N MET A 154 2.52 -9.20 -4.67
CA MET A 154 3.05 -8.82 -5.99
C MET A 154 3.92 -7.55 -5.93
N SER A 155 3.89 -6.80 -4.81
CA SER A 155 4.68 -5.58 -4.62
C SER A 155 5.38 -5.54 -3.26
N GLY A 156 6.69 -5.25 -3.28
CA GLY A 156 7.50 -5.08 -2.07
C GLY A 156 7.17 -3.80 -1.29
N SER A 157 6.60 -2.75 -1.90
CA SER A 157 6.25 -1.53 -1.16
C SER A 157 5.02 -1.70 -0.27
N ALA A 158 4.14 -2.66 -0.58
CA ALA A 158 2.98 -2.98 0.27
C ALA A 158 3.40 -3.49 1.67
N ALA A 159 4.61 -4.06 1.79
CA ALA A 159 5.18 -4.47 3.06
C ALA A 159 5.59 -3.28 3.96
N LEU A 160 5.83 -2.09 3.40
CA LEU A 160 6.22 -0.88 4.13
C LEU A 160 5.03 -0.15 4.78
N GLU A 161 3.80 -0.51 4.38
CA GLU A 161 2.58 0.03 4.98
C GLU A 161 2.23 -0.67 6.30
N TYR A 162 1.70 0.11 7.23
CA TYR A 162 1.04 -0.38 8.45
C TYR A 162 -0.19 -1.25 8.15
N GLY A 163 -0.50 -2.18 9.07
CA GLY A 163 -1.59 -3.16 8.89
C GLY A 163 -2.98 -2.57 9.13
N PHE A 164 -3.15 -1.85 10.23
CA PHE A 164 -4.44 -1.36 10.70
C PHE A 164 -4.77 0.05 10.19
N PRO A 165 -5.94 0.31 9.57
CA PRO A 165 -6.93 -0.64 9.04
C PRO A 165 -6.64 -1.05 7.58
N SER A 166 -7.33 -2.09 7.11
CA SER A 166 -7.17 -2.60 5.73
C SER A 166 -7.82 -1.70 4.69
N THR A 167 -7.01 -0.89 3.99
CA THR A 167 -7.43 -0.06 2.84
C THR A 167 -8.07 -0.89 1.73
N HIS A 168 -7.51 -2.06 1.38
CA HIS A 168 -8.11 -2.96 0.38
C HIS A 168 -9.53 -3.42 0.77
N SER A 169 -9.77 -3.69 2.06
CA SER A 169 -11.08 -4.08 2.55
C SER A 169 -12.06 -2.91 2.58
N ALA A 170 -11.61 -1.72 2.99
CA ALA A 170 -12.42 -0.50 2.94
C ALA A 170 -12.85 -0.17 1.50
N ASN A 171 -11.90 -0.17 0.56
CA ASN A 171 -12.16 0.13 -0.84
C ASN A 171 -13.09 -0.92 -1.47
N ALA A 172 -12.84 -2.22 -1.29
CA ALA A 172 -13.68 -3.27 -1.86
C ALA A 172 -15.11 -3.27 -1.29
N VAL A 173 -15.28 -3.03 0.02
CA VAL A 173 -16.60 -2.92 0.64
C VAL A 173 -17.31 -1.63 0.23
N SER A 174 -16.61 -0.50 0.13
CA SER A 174 -17.23 0.75 -0.33
C SER A 174 -17.78 0.61 -1.75
N VAL A 175 -17.01 0.05 -2.68
CA VAL A 175 -17.42 -0.19 -4.07
C VAL A 175 -18.58 -1.18 -4.13
N ALA A 176 -18.53 -2.28 -3.37
CA ALA A 176 -19.60 -3.28 -3.36
C ALA A 176 -20.91 -2.76 -2.74
N VAL A 177 -20.84 -2.03 -1.62
CA VAL A 177 -22.04 -1.45 -0.98
C VAL A 177 -22.62 -0.35 -1.86
N TYR A 178 -21.80 0.50 -2.49
CA TYR A 178 -22.26 1.56 -3.38
C TYR A 178 -22.95 0.99 -4.63
N ALA A 179 -22.35 -0.04 -5.25
CA ALA A 179 -22.97 -0.78 -6.34
C ALA A 179 -24.28 -1.45 -5.92
N LEU A 180 -24.34 -2.10 -4.75
CA LEU A 180 -25.57 -2.71 -4.22
C LEU A 180 -26.67 -1.68 -3.93
N LEU A 181 -26.34 -0.48 -3.44
CA LEU A 181 -27.30 0.60 -3.21
C LEU A 181 -27.86 1.14 -4.54
N ILE A 182 -27.01 1.37 -5.55
CA ILE A 182 -27.44 1.80 -6.89
C ILE A 182 -28.26 0.71 -7.60
N LEU A 183 -27.87 -0.56 -7.50
CA LEU A 183 -28.65 -1.69 -8.02
C LEU A 183 -30.03 -1.76 -7.37
N ARG A 184 -30.15 -1.40 -6.09
CA ARG A 184 -31.40 -1.44 -5.31
C ARG A 184 -32.22 -0.15 -5.31
N SER A 185 -31.72 0.93 -5.90
CA SER A 185 -32.49 2.16 -6.14
C SER A 185 -33.76 1.88 -6.95
N PRO A 186 -34.85 2.64 -6.73
CA PRO A 186 -36.11 2.46 -7.46
C PRO A 186 -35.99 2.89 -8.93
N ASP A 187 -35.06 3.79 -9.22
CA ASP A 187 -34.83 4.39 -10.54
C ASP A 187 -34.02 3.47 -11.48
N ASN A 188 -33.59 2.30 -10.99
CA ASN A 188 -32.76 1.36 -11.74
C ASN A 188 -33.58 0.56 -12.77
N THR A 189 -33.34 0.84 -14.05
CA THR A 189 -34.05 0.24 -15.20
C THR A 189 -33.50 -1.12 -15.65
N LEU A 190 -32.48 -1.68 -14.99
CA LEU A 190 -31.86 -2.94 -15.40
C LEU A 190 -32.79 -4.15 -15.21
N ALA A 191 -32.72 -5.10 -16.15
CA ALA A 191 -33.46 -6.36 -16.09
C ALA A 191 -33.21 -7.11 -14.76
N PRO A 192 -34.23 -7.71 -14.12
CA PRO A 192 -34.07 -8.36 -12.81
C PRO A 192 -33.00 -9.46 -12.75
N THR A 193 -32.78 -10.18 -13.86
CA THR A 193 -31.72 -11.19 -14.02
C THR A 193 -30.33 -10.57 -14.00
N THR A 194 -30.12 -9.47 -14.75
CA THR A 194 -28.87 -8.69 -14.75
C THR A 194 -28.61 -8.08 -13.38
N LYS A 195 -29.64 -7.49 -12.74
CA LYS A 195 -29.55 -6.96 -11.37
C LYS A 195 -29.11 -8.04 -10.38
N PHE A 196 -29.77 -9.20 -10.36
CA PHE A 196 -29.39 -10.31 -9.49
C PHE A 196 -27.94 -10.80 -9.72
N ALA A 197 -27.52 -10.91 -10.99
CA ALA A 197 -26.15 -11.30 -11.32
C ALA A 197 -25.11 -10.27 -10.82
N LEU A 198 -25.39 -8.97 -10.94
CA LEU A 198 -24.52 -7.89 -10.46
C LEU A 198 -24.52 -7.78 -8.92
N GLU A 199 -25.64 -8.05 -8.24
CA GLU A 199 -25.67 -8.16 -6.78
C GLU A 199 -24.78 -9.32 -6.30
N CYS A 200 -24.95 -10.52 -6.88
CA CYS A 200 -24.11 -11.68 -6.58
C CYS A 200 -22.61 -11.42 -6.85
N LEU A 201 -22.28 -10.75 -7.97
CA LEU A 201 -20.91 -10.36 -8.28
C LEU A 201 -20.34 -9.37 -7.25
N SER A 202 -21.14 -8.42 -6.78
CA SER A 202 -20.74 -7.44 -5.76
C SER A 202 -20.43 -8.10 -4.41
N TYR A 203 -21.29 -9.03 -3.97
CA TYR A 203 -21.04 -9.83 -2.76
C TYR A 203 -19.79 -10.70 -2.89
N PHE A 204 -19.62 -11.39 -4.03
CA PHE A 204 -18.44 -12.23 -4.30
C PHE A 204 -17.15 -11.41 -4.31
N TYR A 205 -17.15 -10.24 -4.96
CA TYR A 205 -16.00 -9.32 -5.00
C TYR A 205 -15.59 -8.86 -3.60
N ALA A 206 -16.53 -8.37 -2.79
CA ALA A 206 -16.23 -7.93 -1.42
C ALA A 206 -15.67 -9.08 -0.57
N ALA A 207 -16.34 -10.24 -0.57
CA ALA A 207 -15.92 -11.41 0.21
C ALA A 207 -14.55 -11.94 -0.24
N SER A 208 -14.28 -11.99 -1.55
CA SER A 208 -13.00 -12.43 -2.12
C SER A 208 -11.83 -11.53 -1.71
N ILE A 209 -11.99 -10.20 -1.78
CA ILE A 209 -10.94 -9.27 -1.34
C ILE A 209 -10.74 -9.32 0.18
N ILE A 210 -11.83 -9.32 0.97
CA ILE A 210 -11.81 -9.46 2.44
C ILE A 210 -11.00 -10.70 2.85
N PHE A 211 -11.37 -11.88 2.33
CA PHE A 211 -10.70 -13.13 2.65
C PHE A 211 -9.26 -13.15 2.14
N GLY A 212 -9.01 -12.61 0.94
CA GLY A 212 -7.67 -12.49 0.36
C GLY A 212 -6.67 -11.70 1.22
N ARG A 213 -7.11 -10.64 1.93
CA ARG A 213 -6.22 -9.87 2.82
C ARG A 213 -5.76 -10.66 4.05
N LEU A 214 -6.63 -11.54 4.57
CA LEU A 214 -6.30 -12.48 5.65
C LEU A 214 -5.43 -13.62 5.13
N TYR A 215 -5.81 -14.23 4.00
CA TYR A 215 -5.14 -15.35 3.35
C TYR A 215 -3.67 -15.05 3.02
N CYS A 216 -3.39 -13.86 2.46
CA CYS A 216 -2.04 -13.42 2.11
C CYS A 216 -1.14 -13.13 3.32
N GLY A 217 -1.62 -13.26 4.56
CA GLY A 217 -0.86 -13.01 5.78
C GLY A 217 -0.53 -11.53 6.03
N MET A 218 -1.22 -10.61 5.34
CA MET A 218 -0.89 -9.18 5.34
C MET A 218 -1.67 -8.36 6.37
N HIS A 219 -2.83 -8.82 6.81
CA HIS A 219 -3.75 -8.08 7.70
C HIS A 219 -4.39 -8.98 8.75
N GLY A 220 -4.74 -8.37 9.89
CA GLY A 220 -5.53 -8.99 10.95
C GLY A 220 -7.03 -9.05 10.65
N PHE A 221 -7.77 -9.78 11.50
CA PHE A 221 -9.24 -9.74 11.49
C PHE A 221 -9.73 -8.34 11.85
N LEU A 222 -9.17 -7.70 12.88
CA LEU A 222 -9.46 -6.32 13.25
C LEU A 222 -9.25 -5.34 12.09
N ASP A 223 -8.14 -5.43 11.38
CA ASP A 223 -7.82 -4.56 10.22
C ASP A 223 -8.92 -4.60 9.16
N VAL A 224 -9.41 -5.81 8.88
CA VAL A 224 -10.38 -6.10 7.82
C VAL A 224 -11.80 -5.75 8.28
N ILE A 225 -12.16 -5.99 9.55
CA ILE A 225 -13.45 -5.59 10.13
C ILE A 225 -13.58 -4.06 10.16
N VAL A 226 -12.60 -3.36 10.73
CA VAL A 226 -12.63 -1.88 10.81
C VAL A 226 -12.57 -1.25 9.42
N GLY A 227 -11.72 -1.79 8.52
CA GLY A 227 -11.70 -1.37 7.12
C GLY A 227 -13.07 -1.53 6.45
N SER A 228 -13.73 -2.68 6.62
CA SER A 228 -15.07 -2.94 6.06
C SER A 228 -16.14 -1.99 6.59
N ILE A 229 -16.12 -1.71 7.91
CA ILE A 229 -17.05 -0.75 8.54
C ILE A 229 -16.83 0.67 7.97
N MET A 230 -15.57 1.11 7.81
CA MET A 230 -15.25 2.38 7.18
C MET A 230 -15.73 2.43 5.71
N GLY A 231 -15.51 1.35 4.95
CA GLY A 231 -15.95 1.26 3.56
C GLY A 231 -17.47 1.39 3.40
N ALA A 232 -18.23 0.70 4.26
CA ALA A 232 -19.68 0.80 4.28
C ALA A 232 -20.17 2.21 4.70
N ALA A 233 -19.54 2.82 5.72
CA ALA A 233 -19.89 4.18 6.15
C ALA A 233 -19.60 5.24 5.07
N ILE A 234 -18.48 5.12 4.36
CA ILE A 234 -18.10 5.98 3.23
C ILE A 234 -19.07 5.80 2.05
N SER A 235 -19.48 4.56 1.76
CA SER A 235 -20.49 4.30 0.73
C SER A 235 -21.86 4.90 1.06
N LEU A 236 -22.27 4.88 2.32
CA LEU A 236 -23.53 5.50 2.76
C LEU A 236 -23.44 7.04 2.72
N LEU A 237 -22.28 7.61 3.07
CA LEU A 237 -22.01 9.04 2.94
C LEU A 237 -22.15 9.48 1.47
N GLU A 238 -21.50 8.79 0.54
CA GLU A 238 -21.59 9.10 -0.89
C GLU A 238 -23.01 8.95 -1.43
N PHE A 239 -23.69 7.84 -1.11
CA PHE A 239 -25.02 7.56 -1.65
C PHE A 239 -26.08 8.59 -1.21
N TYR A 240 -25.99 9.14 0.00
CA TYR A 240 -26.96 10.12 0.52
C TYR A 240 -26.54 11.58 0.35
N TYR A 241 -25.24 11.90 0.34
CA TYR A 241 -24.74 13.28 0.31
C TYR A 241 -23.99 13.65 -0.98
N GLY A 242 -23.60 12.66 -1.80
CA GLY A 242 -22.99 12.88 -3.12
C GLY A 242 -23.89 13.66 -4.08
N PRO A 243 -25.14 13.23 -4.36
CA PRO A 243 -26.00 13.94 -5.31
C PRO A 243 -26.32 15.40 -4.90
N PRO A 244 -26.63 15.73 -3.63
CA PRO A 244 -26.77 17.12 -3.20
C PRO A 244 -25.46 17.93 -3.27
N LEU A 245 -24.30 17.30 -3.06
CA LEU A 245 -23.00 17.94 -3.22
C LEU A 245 -22.72 18.24 -4.70
N ASP A 246 -23.03 17.31 -5.60
CA ASP A 246 -22.86 17.46 -7.05
C ASP A 246 -23.76 18.57 -7.62
N GLU A 247 -25.02 18.63 -7.18
CA GLU A 247 -25.95 19.70 -7.54
C GLU A 247 -25.45 21.07 -7.04
N TYR A 248 -24.99 21.14 -5.80
CA TYR A 248 -24.39 22.36 -5.24
C TYR A 248 -23.11 22.78 -5.97
N MET A 249 -22.21 21.84 -6.28
CA MET A 249 -20.97 22.11 -7.02
C MET A 249 -21.29 22.61 -8.43
N HIS A 250 -22.20 21.95 -9.16
CA HIS A 250 -22.54 22.35 -10.52
C HIS A 250 -23.26 23.70 -10.60
N SER A 251 -24.28 23.92 -9.76
CA SER A 251 -25.03 25.18 -9.72
C SER A 251 -24.19 26.39 -9.26
N SER A 252 -23.09 26.13 -8.55
CA SER A 252 -22.18 27.15 -8.06
C SER A 252 -21.23 27.72 -9.12
N SER A 253 -20.80 28.96 -8.87
CA SER A 253 -19.63 29.55 -9.52
C SER A 253 -18.32 28.81 -9.16
N TRP A 254 -17.22 29.20 -9.80
CA TRP A 254 -15.87 28.69 -9.57
C TRP A 254 -15.40 28.70 -8.09
N ALA A 255 -16.07 29.46 -7.23
CA ALA A 255 -15.81 29.49 -5.80
C ALA A 255 -16.04 28.14 -5.10
N ALA A 256 -17.00 27.33 -5.54
CA ALA A 256 -17.28 26.03 -4.90
C ALA A 256 -16.16 24.98 -5.10
N PRO A 257 -15.70 24.67 -6.34
CA PRO A 257 -14.56 23.78 -6.53
C PRO A 257 -13.25 24.36 -5.97
N LEU A 258 -13.09 25.70 -5.91
CA LEU A 258 -11.97 26.33 -5.20
C LEU A 258 -12.00 26.01 -3.69
N VAL A 259 -13.14 26.19 -3.03
CA VAL A 259 -13.31 25.91 -1.59
C VAL A 259 -13.14 24.43 -1.31
N ALA A 260 -13.67 23.54 -2.16
CA ALA A 260 -13.42 22.10 -2.07
C ALA A 260 -11.91 21.78 -2.15
N ALA A 261 -11.20 22.35 -3.12
CA ALA A 261 -9.76 22.16 -3.26
C ALA A 261 -8.98 22.69 -2.04
N LEU A 262 -9.35 23.84 -1.49
CA LEU A 262 -8.74 24.37 -0.26
C LEU A 262 -8.99 23.46 0.96
N ILE A 263 -10.20 22.91 1.11
CA ILE A 263 -10.52 21.93 2.16
C ILE A 263 -9.68 20.66 1.99
N ILE A 264 -9.57 20.13 0.76
CA ILE A 264 -8.75 18.95 0.45
C ILE A 264 -7.25 19.22 0.77
N LEU A 265 -6.72 20.39 0.44
CA LEU A 265 -5.35 20.78 0.80
C LEU A 265 -5.15 20.88 2.32
N VAL A 266 -6.13 21.37 3.07
CA VAL A 266 -6.10 21.36 4.54
C VAL A 266 -6.14 19.93 5.10
N LEU A 267 -6.99 19.04 4.55
CA LEU A 267 -7.06 17.63 4.92
C LEU A 267 -5.71 16.91 4.70
N VAL A 268 -5.07 17.12 3.54
CA VAL A 268 -3.71 16.65 3.27
C VAL A 268 -2.70 17.25 4.27
N ARG A 269 -2.82 18.53 4.62
CA ARG A 269 -1.90 19.20 5.54
C ARG A 269 -2.02 18.72 7.00
N ILE A 270 -3.18 18.25 7.44
CA ILE A 270 -3.38 17.67 8.79
C ILE A 270 -3.07 16.16 8.86
N HIS A 271 -2.78 15.49 7.74
CA HIS A 271 -2.50 14.06 7.71
C HIS A 271 -1.33 13.70 8.66
N PRO A 272 -1.54 12.82 9.67
CA PRO A 272 -0.57 12.55 10.72
C PRO A 272 0.82 12.21 10.19
N GLU A 273 1.87 12.63 10.90
CA GLU A 273 3.21 12.10 10.66
C GLU A 273 3.33 10.69 11.28
N PRO A 274 3.76 9.67 10.52
CA PRO A 274 3.97 8.31 11.03
C PRO A 274 5.23 8.19 11.91
N ALA A 275 5.37 7.05 12.59
CA ALA A 275 6.59 6.70 13.33
C ALA A 275 7.75 6.27 12.40
N ASP A 276 7.40 5.67 11.27
CA ASP A 276 8.27 5.08 10.24
C ASP A 276 7.83 5.57 8.84
N ASP A 277 8.57 5.23 7.79
CA ASP A 277 8.44 5.82 6.45
C ASP A 277 7.30 5.19 5.61
N CYS A 278 6.03 5.35 6.02
CA CYS A 278 4.87 4.80 5.27
C CYS A 278 4.58 5.58 3.95
N PRO A 279 4.27 4.90 2.82
CA PRO A 279 3.70 5.54 1.63
C PRO A 279 2.27 6.12 1.83
N CYS A 280 1.59 5.80 2.92
CA CYS A 280 0.25 6.25 3.32
C CYS A 280 -0.11 7.70 2.92
N TYR A 281 0.82 8.64 3.18
CA TYR A 281 0.66 10.06 2.83
C TYR A 281 0.80 10.37 1.33
N ASP A 282 1.71 9.69 0.61
CA ASP A 282 1.84 9.82 -0.85
C ASP A 282 0.56 9.40 -1.57
N ASP A 283 -0.07 8.32 -1.10
CA ASP A 283 -1.32 7.79 -1.65
C ASP A 283 -2.47 8.78 -1.43
N SER A 284 -2.53 9.36 -0.22
CA SER A 284 -3.49 10.41 0.13
C SER A 284 -3.32 11.68 -0.70
N VAL A 285 -2.08 12.10 -0.99
CA VAL A 285 -1.77 13.24 -1.87
C VAL A 285 -2.17 12.96 -3.32
N ALA A 286 -1.97 11.72 -3.80
CA ALA A 286 -2.39 11.34 -5.15
C ALA A 286 -3.91 11.42 -5.31
N PHE A 287 -4.67 10.80 -4.39
CA PHE A 287 -6.15 10.85 -4.43
C PHE A 287 -6.71 12.25 -4.18
N ALA A 288 -6.10 13.06 -3.31
CA ALA A 288 -6.43 14.48 -3.17
C ALA A 288 -6.29 15.24 -4.50
N GLY A 289 -5.23 14.96 -5.27
CA GLY A 289 -5.06 15.46 -6.63
C GLY A 289 -6.19 15.02 -7.55
N VAL A 290 -6.50 13.72 -7.58
CA VAL A 290 -7.60 13.16 -8.40
C VAL A 290 -8.94 13.85 -8.10
N VAL A 291 -9.33 14.00 -6.83
CA VAL A 291 -10.62 14.63 -6.48
C VAL A 291 -10.67 16.10 -6.89
N ILE A 292 -9.59 16.87 -6.71
CA ILE A 292 -9.53 18.27 -7.18
C ILE A 292 -9.73 18.36 -8.70
N GLY A 293 -9.14 17.45 -9.48
CA GLY A 293 -9.29 17.42 -10.93
C GLY A 293 -10.66 16.90 -11.40
N LEU A 294 -11.27 16.00 -10.64
CA LEU A 294 -12.63 15.49 -10.87
C LEU A 294 -13.69 16.56 -10.61
N GLU A 295 -13.60 17.27 -9.49
CA GLU A 295 -14.52 18.35 -9.15
C GLU A 295 -14.40 19.52 -10.12
N PHE A 296 -13.18 19.91 -10.48
CA PHE A 296 -12.99 20.94 -11.52
C PHE A 296 -13.48 20.48 -12.90
N GLY A 297 -13.22 19.23 -13.30
CA GLY A 297 -13.68 18.67 -14.57
C GLY A 297 -15.19 18.58 -14.66
N THR A 298 -15.84 17.96 -13.68
CA THR A 298 -17.31 17.85 -13.65
C THR A 298 -17.98 19.22 -13.49
N TRP A 299 -17.37 20.18 -12.77
CA TRP A 299 -17.86 21.55 -12.71
C TRP A 299 -17.91 22.24 -14.09
N THR A 300 -17.04 21.87 -15.04
CA THR A 300 -17.02 22.48 -16.39
C THR A 300 -18.07 21.95 -17.38
N TYR A 301 -18.75 20.83 -17.08
CA TYR A 301 -19.78 20.28 -17.96
C TYR A 301 -20.90 21.29 -18.23
N GLY A 302 -21.36 21.36 -19.47
CA GLY A 302 -22.40 22.30 -19.93
C GLY A 302 -22.00 23.79 -19.85
N LYS A 303 -20.76 24.13 -19.49
CA LYS A 303 -20.26 25.52 -19.36
C LYS A 303 -19.20 25.90 -20.39
N ILE A 304 -18.84 24.98 -21.29
CA ILE A 304 -17.86 25.19 -22.38
C ILE A 304 -18.55 24.84 -23.71
N ALA A 305 -18.47 25.72 -24.70
CA ALA A 305 -19.14 25.53 -26.02
C ALA A 305 -18.51 24.44 -26.92
N LEU A 306 -17.53 23.70 -26.42
CA LEU A 306 -16.91 22.52 -27.05
C LEU A 306 -17.22 21.23 -26.26
N ASP A 307 -18.01 21.33 -25.20
CA ASP A 307 -18.32 20.22 -24.29
C ASP A 307 -19.30 19.23 -24.95
N PRO A 308 -19.03 17.91 -24.97
CA PRO A 308 -19.93 16.92 -25.57
C PRO A 308 -21.27 16.76 -24.84
N TRP A 309 -21.45 17.44 -23.71
CA TRP A 309 -22.51 17.19 -22.75
C TRP A 309 -23.54 18.33 -22.67
N GLU A 310 -23.95 18.89 -23.82
CA GLU A 310 -25.16 19.74 -23.93
C GLU A 310 -26.48 18.97 -23.70
N THR A 311 -26.50 18.08 -22.69
CA THR A 311 -27.61 17.72 -21.77
C THR A 311 -27.15 16.55 -20.87
N HIS A 312 -27.75 16.41 -19.69
CA HIS A 312 -27.75 15.20 -18.83
C HIS A 312 -26.46 14.71 -18.13
N ALA A 313 -25.24 15.26 -18.33
CA ALA A 313 -24.06 14.82 -17.55
C ALA A 313 -24.13 15.08 -16.02
N HIS A 314 -25.06 15.92 -15.58
CA HIS A 314 -25.42 16.12 -14.16
C HIS A 314 -26.77 15.46 -13.77
N GLY A 315 -27.47 14.85 -14.73
CA GLY A 315 -28.52 13.89 -14.42
C GLY A 315 -27.91 12.52 -14.11
N GLY A 316 -28.65 11.65 -13.43
CA GLY A 316 -28.23 10.27 -13.16
C GLY A 316 -28.25 9.35 -14.39
N GLU A 317 -28.38 9.90 -15.60
CA GLU A 317 -28.66 9.17 -16.84
C GLU A 317 -27.37 8.81 -17.58
N SER A 318 -27.19 7.52 -17.87
CA SER A 318 -26.02 7.03 -18.61
C SER A 318 -26.18 7.21 -20.11
N VAL A 319 -25.17 7.78 -20.78
CA VAL A 319 -25.17 7.89 -22.25
C VAL A 319 -24.98 6.53 -22.90
N ASP A 320 -25.94 6.12 -23.74
CA ASP A 320 -25.88 4.83 -24.44
C ASP A 320 -24.86 4.84 -25.58
N ILE A 321 -23.70 4.24 -25.29
CA ILE A 321 -22.60 4.06 -26.24
C ILE A 321 -22.72 2.80 -27.13
N THR A 322 -23.77 1.99 -27.00
CA THR A 322 -23.89 0.73 -27.76
C THR A 322 -23.93 0.97 -29.28
N HIS A 323 -24.54 2.07 -29.71
CA HIS A 323 -24.66 2.48 -31.12
C HIS A 323 -23.31 2.82 -31.80
N LEU A 324 -22.24 3.13 -31.05
CA LEU A 324 -20.88 3.25 -31.62
C LEU A 324 -20.29 1.89 -32.05
N GLY A 325 -20.80 0.78 -31.49
CA GLY A 325 -20.25 -0.54 -31.69
C GLY A 325 -18.96 -0.82 -30.90
N LEU A 326 -18.66 -2.10 -30.73
CA LEU A 326 -17.56 -2.56 -29.85
C LEU A 326 -16.18 -2.05 -30.28
N ALA A 327 -15.92 -1.95 -31.59
CA ALA A 327 -14.62 -1.49 -32.10
C ALA A 327 -14.32 -0.03 -31.74
N ALA A 328 -15.29 0.87 -31.88
CA ALA A 328 -15.14 2.28 -31.52
C ALA A 328 -15.02 2.49 -30.01
N ASN A 329 -15.76 1.71 -29.20
CA ASN A 329 -15.65 1.77 -27.75
C ASN A 329 -14.29 1.24 -27.23
N VAL A 330 -13.74 0.19 -27.85
CA VAL A 330 -12.35 -0.24 -27.60
C VAL A 330 -11.35 0.84 -28.03
N ALA A 331 -11.57 1.51 -29.18
CA ALA A 331 -10.73 2.61 -29.63
C ALA A 331 -10.77 3.82 -28.67
N ARG A 332 -11.94 4.21 -28.15
CA ARG A 332 -12.11 5.25 -27.11
C ARG A 332 -11.27 4.91 -25.87
N ILE A 333 -11.36 3.69 -25.36
CA ILE A 333 -10.59 3.24 -24.19
C ILE A 333 -9.07 3.29 -24.47
N VAL A 334 -8.61 2.74 -25.60
CA VAL A 334 -7.18 2.73 -25.95
C VAL A 334 -6.64 4.15 -26.13
N PHE A 335 -7.37 5.02 -26.82
CA PHE A 335 -7.01 6.42 -27.02
C PHE A 335 -6.94 7.18 -25.69
N GLY A 336 -7.97 7.05 -24.84
CA GLY A 336 -8.00 7.70 -23.52
C GLY A 336 -6.85 7.26 -22.62
N VAL A 337 -6.54 5.96 -22.58
CA VAL A 337 -5.38 5.43 -21.83
C VAL A 337 -4.07 6.01 -22.37
N LEU A 338 -3.88 6.08 -23.69
CA LEU A 338 -2.68 6.66 -24.29
C LEU A 338 -2.54 8.16 -23.96
N VAL A 339 -3.62 8.94 -23.93
CA VAL A 339 -3.59 10.35 -23.53
C VAL A 339 -3.25 10.51 -22.04
N VAL A 340 -3.83 9.68 -21.16
CA VAL A 340 -3.50 9.67 -19.72
C VAL A 340 -2.02 9.36 -19.47
N PHE A 341 -1.45 8.37 -20.18
CA PHE A 341 -0.02 8.08 -20.12
C PHE A 341 0.82 9.23 -20.69
N ALA A 342 0.45 9.82 -21.84
CA ALA A 342 1.17 10.94 -22.43
C ALA A 342 1.21 12.17 -21.49
N TRP A 343 0.10 12.49 -20.81
CA TRP A 343 0.05 13.53 -19.78
C TRP A 343 1.01 13.21 -18.61
N ARG A 344 0.98 11.99 -18.06
CA ARG A 344 1.87 11.57 -16.97
C ARG A 344 3.34 11.66 -17.36
N GLU A 345 3.73 11.08 -18.50
CA GLU A 345 5.13 11.02 -18.94
C GLU A 345 5.69 12.38 -19.39
N THR A 346 4.85 13.35 -19.77
CA THR A 346 5.29 14.72 -20.08
C THR A 346 5.35 15.62 -18.85
N MET A 347 4.31 15.62 -18.00
CA MET A 347 4.25 16.53 -16.84
C MET A 347 5.21 16.13 -15.72
N LYS A 348 5.39 14.84 -15.45
CA LYS A 348 6.28 14.35 -14.39
C LYS A 348 7.73 14.82 -14.52
N PRO A 349 8.44 14.66 -15.65
CA PRO A 349 9.80 15.19 -15.81
C PRO A 349 9.84 16.72 -15.92
N LEU A 350 8.81 17.36 -16.48
CA LEU A 350 8.71 18.82 -16.55
C LEU A 350 8.66 19.44 -15.14
N LEU A 351 7.78 18.94 -14.29
CA LEU A 351 7.64 19.38 -12.90
C LEU A 351 8.91 19.09 -12.09
N LEU A 352 9.47 17.88 -12.16
CA LEU A 352 10.71 17.56 -11.43
C LEU A 352 11.94 18.37 -11.87
N LYS A 353 11.89 19.01 -13.06
CA LYS A 353 12.90 19.97 -13.54
C LYS A 353 12.65 21.40 -13.07
N LEU A 354 11.39 21.86 -13.10
CA LEU A 354 11.01 23.23 -12.75
C LEU A 354 10.85 23.46 -11.24
N LEU A 355 10.14 22.55 -10.57
CA LEU A 355 9.66 22.70 -9.20
C LEU A 355 10.79 22.86 -8.14
N PRO A 356 11.96 22.20 -8.23
CA PRO A 356 13.08 22.44 -7.32
C PRO A 356 13.63 23.88 -7.37
N HIS A 357 13.46 24.59 -8.49
CA HIS A 357 13.87 25.99 -8.61
C HIS A 357 12.86 26.91 -7.90
N LEU A 358 11.56 26.64 -8.06
CA LEU A 358 10.49 27.35 -7.37
C LEU A 358 10.54 27.13 -5.85
N PHE A 359 10.76 25.90 -5.40
CA PHE A 359 10.83 25.58 -3.97
C PHE A 359 12.00 26.28 -3.26
N ARG A 360 13.17 26.42 -3.90
CA ARG A 360 14.29 27.20 -3.31
C ARG A 360 13.98 28.69 -3.19
N ILE A 361 13.12 29.25 -4.06
CA ILE A 361 12.62 30.63 -3.93
C ILE A 361 11.65 30.71 -2.75
N PHE A 362 10.74 29.74 -2.59
CA PHE A 362 9.83 29.70 -1.42
C PHE A 362 10.56 29.46 -0.08
N GLU A 363 11.64 28.67 -0.06
CA GLU A 363 12.53 28.54 1.10
C GLU A 363 13.19 29.87 1.47
N GLN A 364 13.61 30.69 0.50
CA GLN A 364 14.15 32.04 0.75
C GLN A 364 13.11 33.02 1.30
N VAL A 365 11.82 32.84 0.97
CA VAL A 365 10.68 33.59 1.52
C VAL A 365 10.23 33.02 2.89
N GLY A 366 10.87 31.95 3.38
CA GLY A 366 10.58 31.33 4.69
C GLY A 366 9.39 30.37 4.68
N VAL A 367 8.76 30.12 3.53
CA VAL A 367 7.59 29.23 3.40
C VAL A 367 8.06 27.79 3.22
N ASN A 368 8.67 27.23 4.27
CA ASN A 368 9.07 25.83 4.31
C ASN A 368 7.97 24.97 4.96
N MET A 369 7.66 23.80 4.37
CA MET A 369 6.75 22.81 4.92
C MET A 369 7.52 21.50 5.24
N PRO A 370 8.40 21.49 6.26
CA PRO A 370 9.18 20.31 6.59
C PRO A 370 8.27 19.18 7.10
N ARG A 371 8.45 17.98 6.53
CA ARG A 371 7.82 16.72 6.97
C ARG A 371 8.91 15.69 7.20
N ARG A 372 8.83 14.92 8.29
CA ARG A 372 9.91 14.09 8.87
C ARG A 372 10.70 13.21 7.89
N PHE A 373 10.04 12.66 6.87
CA PHE A 373 10.62 11.72 5.90
C PHE A 373 10.84 12.30 4.49
N PHE A 374 10.67 13.63 4.32
CA PHE A 374 10.82 14.30 3.03
C PHE A 374 12.07 15.19 3.01
N THR A 375 12.89 15.02 1.98
CA THR A 375 14.11 15.82 1.78
C THR A 375 13.73 17.18 1.18
N PRO A 376 14.10 18.31 1.81
CA PRO A 376 13.78 19.65 1.32
C PRO A 376 14.68 20.10 0.16
N ALA A 377 14.16 20.98 -0.71
CA ALA A 377 14.78 21.47 -1.94
C ALA A 377 16.17 22.13 -1.78
N SER A 378 16.47 22.63 -0.58
CA SER A 378 17.78 23.12 -0.15
C SER A 378 18.86 22.03 -0.08
N LYS A 379 18.50 20.75 0.12
CA LYS A 379 19.46 19.65 0.36
C LYS A 379 19.83 18.82 -0.87
N TYR A 380 19.22 19.05 -2.03
CA TYR A 380 19.53 18.32 -3.27
C TYR A 380 19.59 19.26 -4.47
N LYS A 381 20.48 18.98 -5.44
CA LYS A 381 20.59 19.78 -6.68
C LYS A 381 19.56 19.38 -7.73
N THR A 382 19.33 18.08 -7.90
CA THR A 382 18.42 17.47 -8.89
C THR A 382 17.82 16.19 -8.30
N VAL A 383 16.53 15.93 -8.53
CA VAL A 383 15.92 14.62 -8.22
C VAL A 383 16.48 13.57 -9.20
N PRO A 384 17.01 12.41 -8.74
CA PRO A 384 17.56 11.41 -9.64
C PRO A 384 16.47 10.78 -10.52
N THR A 385 16.54 10.95 -11.83
CA THR A 385 15.56 10.44 -12.81
C THR A 385 15.44 8.91 -12.86
N GLY A 386 16.49 8.19 -12.41
CA GLY A 386 16.46 6.72 -12.23
C GLY A 386 16.00 6.25 -10.85
N SER A 387 15.70 7.15 -9.91
CA SER A 387 15.05 6.74 -8.66
C SER A 387 13.62 6.29 -8.95
N ARG A 388 13.18 5.19 -8.32
CA ARG A 388 11.80 4.69 -8.46
C ARG A 388 10.86 5.59 -7.66
N ILE A 389 10.58 6.79 -8.20
CA ILE A 389 9.58 7.76 -7.70
C ILE A 389 8.27 7.04 -7.38
N ASP A 390 7.94 6.05 -8.21
CA ASP A 390 6.86 5.10 -8.02
C ASP A 390 7.42 3.68 -7.88
N THR A 391 7.37 3.11 -6.66
CA THR A 391 7.41 1.66 -6.43
C THR A 391 6.02 1.02 -6.60
N LEU A 392 4.99 1.85 -6.80
CA LEU A 392 3.57 1.50 -6.89
C LEU A 392 3.00 1.53 -8.33
N PHE A 393 3.79 1.98 -9.31
CA PHE A 393 3.41 2.02 -10.71
C PHE A 393 4.52 1.39 -11.59
N PRO A 394 4.17 0.50 -12.54
CA PRO A 394 5.10 0.09 -13.58
C PRO A 394 5.45 1.28 -14.48
N SER A 395 6.68 1.30 -15.00
CA SER A 395 7.00 2.09 -16.19
C SER A 395 6.21 1.52 -17.39
N PRO A 396 5.96 2.29 -18.48
CA PRO A 396 5.53 1.70 -19.75
C PRO A 396 6.43 0.54 -20.22
N SER A 397 7.72 0.54 -19.86
CA SER A 397 8.67 -0.57 -20.10
C SER A 397 8.42 -1.83 -19.26
N ASP A 398 7.67 -1.74 -18.17
CA ASP A 398 7.28 -2.88 -17.32
C ASP A 398 5.87 -3.40 -17.65
N PHE A 399 5.10 -2.70 -18.48
CA PHE A 399 3.79 -3.17 -18.95
C PHE A 399 3.83 -4.56 -19.62
N PRO A 400 4.83 -4.91 -20.47
CA PRO A 400 4.96 -6.27 -21.00
C PRO A 400 5.14 -7.32 -19.89
N ARG A 401 5.91 -7.02 -18.84
CA ARG A 401 6.12 -7.91 -17.68
C ARG A 401 4.82 -8.09 -16.88
N MET A 402 4.02 -7.03 -16.76
CA MET A 402 2.72 -7.11 -16.09
C MET A 402 1.76 -8.04 -16.86
N VAL A 403 1.63 -7.86 -18.18
CA VAL A 403 0.83 -8.73 -19.06
C VAL A 403 1.37 -10.17 -19.06
N GLU A 404 2.69 -10.36 -19.06
CA GLU A 404 3.32 -11.68 -18.99
C GLU A 404 3.09 -12.36 -17.62
N SER A 405 3.07 -11.60 -16.51
CA SER A 405 2.74 -12.14 -15.18
C SER A 405 1.28 -12.58 -15.05
N ILE A 406 0.37 -11.95 -15.80
CA ILE A 406 -1.04 -12.38 -15.92
C ILE A 406 -1.12 -13.67 -16.76
N ARG A 407 -0.27 -13.81 -17.78
CA ARG A 407 -0.23 -14.98 -18.68
C ARG A 407 0.44 -16.21 -18.06
N ASN A 408 1.47 -16.02 -17.22
CA ASN A 408 2.26 -17.06 -16.56
C ASN A 408 2.25 -16.90 -15.01
N PRO A 409 1.07 -17.01 -14.35
CA PRO A 409 0.87 -16.61 -12.95
C PRO A 409 1.50 -17.55 -11.90
N THR A 410 2.20 -18.60 -12.31
CA THR A 410 2.80 -19.62 -11.43
C THR A 410 4.30 -19.42 -11.18
N THR A 411 5.02 -18.65 -12.00
CA THR A 411 6.50 -18.66 -12.03
C THR A 411 7.19 -17.30 -11.93
N ARG A 412 6.59 -16.18 -12.35
CA ARG A 412 7.23 -14.85 -12.25
C ARG A 412 6.23 -13.74 -11.85
N GLY A 413 6.47 -13.12 -10.69
CA GLY A 413 5.77 -11.91 -10.22
C GLY A 413 5.30 -11.97 -8.76
N ARG A 414 4.93 -13.17 -8.27
CA ARG A 414 4.49 -13.39 -6.88
C ARG A 414 5.68 -13.60 -5.97
N SER A 415 5.87 -12.72 -4.98
CA SER A 415 6.78 -12.98 -3.86
C SER A 415 6.02 -13.66 -2.72
N VAL A 416 6.63 -14.71 -2.15
CA VAL A 416 6.24 -15.31 -0.87
C VAL A 416 7.46 -15.19 0.02
N SER A 417 7.32 -14.62 1.20
CA SER A 417 8.44 -14.42 2.14
C SER A 417 8.01 -14.65 3.58
N ILE A 418 8.99 -15.05 4.39
CA ILE A 418 8.86 -15.32 5.81
C ILE A 418 9.89 -14.45 6.54
N GLY A 419 9.48 -13.83 7.64
CA GLY A 419 10.33 -12.92 8.41
C GLY A 419 9.90 -11.45 8.33
N PRO A 420 10.55 -10.57 9.11
CA PRO A 420 10.37 -9.12 9.03
C PRO A 420 10.69 -8.58 7.63
N GLN A 421 9.80 -7.77 7.06
CA GLN A 421 10.01 -7.15 5.74
C GLN A 421 10.29 -5.64 5.84
N SER A 422 9.69 -4.97 6.83
CA SER A 422 9.81 -3.53 7.08
C SER A 422 10.46 -3.25 8.45
N ALA A 423 10.91 -2.01 8.65
CA ALA A 423 11.40 -1.57 9.95
C ALA A 423 10.34 -1.72 11.06
N ALA A 424 9.06 -1.47 10.73
CA ALA A 424 7.96 -1.62 11.66
C ALA A 424 7.78 -3.07 12.14
N ASP A 425 7.96 -4.05 11.25
CA ASP A 425 7.93 -5.49 11.58
C ASP A 425 9.13 -5.91 12.43
N ALA A 426 10.32 -5.39 12.12
CA ALA A 426 11.55 -5.71 12.84
C ALA A 426 11.49 -5.19 14.29
N TYR A 427 11.10 -3.92 14.49
CA TYR A 427 10.88 -3.38 15.84
C TYR A 427 9.82 -4.17 16.61
N GLU A 428 8.75 -4.62 15.96
CA GLU A 428 7.70 -5.43 16.59
C GLU A 428 8.18 -6.83 16.97
N THR A 429 8.93 -7.50 16.08
CA THR A 429 9.54 -8.82 16.30
C THR A 429 10.48 -8.79 17.50
N LEU A 430 11.33 -7.77 17.59
CA LEU A 430 12.25 -7.57 18.72
C LEU A 430 11.50 -7.24 20.01
N ALA A 431 10.48 -6.37 19.96
CA ALA A 431 9.64 -6.07 21.13
C ALA A 431 8.85 -7.29 21.63
N TYR A 432 8.43 -8.19 20.74
CA TYR A 432 7.78 -9.45 21.10
C TYR A 432 8.77 -10.45 21.73
N ARG A 433 9.96 -10.61 21.13
CA ARG A 433 11.05 -11.44 21.65
C ARG A 433 11.48 -10.99 23.05
N GLU A 434 11.65 -9.68 23.25
CA GLU A 434 11.95 -9.06 24.55
C GLU A 434 10.87 -9.37 25.60
N ARG A 435 9.60 -9.17 25.26
CA ARG A 435 8.46 -9.45 26.15
C ARG A 435 8.47 -10.92 26.59
N LYS A 436 8.61 -11.85 25.66
CA LYS A 436 8.66 -13.30 25.91
C LYS A 436 9.84 -13.69 26.82
N ARG A 437 11.00 -13.01 26.69
CA ARG A 437 12.16 -13.17 27.59
C ARG A 437 11.87 -12.65 29.01
N ARG A 438 11.13 -11.55 29.17
CA ARG A 438 10.73 -11.02 30.50
C ARG A 438 9.71 -11.91 31.19
N GLU A 439 8.72 -12.40 30.45
CA GLU A 439 7.67 -13.27 30.99
C GLU A 439 8.24 -14.63 31.44
N SER A 440 9.22 -15.19 30.71
CA SER A 440 9.91 -16.43 31.12
C SER A 440 10.88 -16.26 32.30
N VAL A 441 11.53 -15.10 32.46
CA VAL A 441 12.32 -14.79 33.67
C VAL A 441 11.38 -14.59 34.88
N SER A 442 10.25 -13.91 34.69
CA SER A 442 9.26 -13.69 35.75
C SER A 442 8.58 -14.98 36.21
N SER A 443 8.26 -15.91 35.31
CA SER A 443 7.69 -17.21 35.68
C SER A 443 8.70 -18.08 36.43
N ASN A 444 9.96 -18.11 35.99
CA ASN A 444 11.04 -18.79 36.72
C ASN A 444 11.26 -18.22 38.12
N HIS A 445 11.14 -16.90 38.31
CA HIS A 445 11.18 -16.28 39.63
C HIS A 445 9.98 -16.69 40.50
N SER A 446 8.76 -16.74 39.93
CA SER A 446 7.55 -17.20 40.64
C SER A 446 7.58 -18.70 40.99
N LEU A 447 8.30 -19.52 40.22
CA LEU A 447 8.52 -20.94 40.53
C LEU A 447 9.53 -21.08 41.67
N LYS A 448 10.65 -20.34 41.65
CA LYS A 448 11.60 -20.29 42.77
C LYS A 448 11.01 -19.73 44.08
N SER A 449 9.98 -18.89 44.01
CA SER A 449 9.25 -18.44 45.21
C SER A 449 8.14 -19.40 45.67
N LYS A 450 7.87 -20.49 44.93
CA LYS A 450 6.89 -21.54 45.32
C LYS A 450 7.53 -22.91 45.60
N SER A 451 8.77 -23.15 45.16
CA SER A 451 9.54 -24.38 45.40
C SER A 451 10.03 -24.54 46.85
N SER A 452 9.30 -24.02 47.85
CA SER A 452 9.59 -24.11 49.28
C SER A 452 8.42 -24.62 50.12
N ASN A 453 7.27 -24.95 49.51
CA ASN A 453 6.03 -25.29 50.23
C ASN A 453 5.13 -26.31 49.48
N LEU A 454 5.68 -27.19 48.63
CA LEU A 454 4.88 -28.24 47.99
C LEU A 454 5.66 -29.54 47.73
N GLU A 455 6.18 -30.14 48.79
CA GLU A 455 6.67 -31.53 48.82
C GLU A 455 5.87 -32.36 49.83
N LEU A 456 4.54 -32.35 49.70
CA LEU A 456 3.64 -33.40 50.22
C LEU A 456 2.22 -33.20 49.66
N GLN A 457 1.76 -34.09 48.77
CA GLN A 457 0.50 -34.85 48.86
C GLN A 457 0.33 -35.70 47.57
N THR A 458 -0.35 -36.84 47.66
CA THR A 458 -0.26 -37.94 46.68
C THR A 458 -1.59 -38.28 46.01
N THR A 459 -1.47 -39.08 44.93
CA THR A 459 -2.42 -40.15 44.48
C THR A 459 -3.79 -39.80 43.90
N HIS A 460 -4.05 -40.35 42.69
CA HIS A 460 -5.35 -40.60 42.02
C HIS A 460 -6.18 -39.35 41.61
N GLU A 461 -7.01 -39.38 40.55
CA GLU A 461 -7.62 -40.51 39.81
C GLU A 461 -7.42 -40.47 38.28
N ASP A 462 -7.36 -41.64 37.64
CA ASP A 462 -7.59 -41.82 36.20
C ASP A 462 -9.10 -42.05 35.93
N TYR A 463 -9.78 -41.27 35.08
CA TYR A 463 -10.98 -41.76 34.38
C TYR A 463 -11.33 -41.03 33.07
N SER A 464 -11.77 -41.79 32.07
CA SER A 464 -12.46 -41.40 30.81
C SER A 464 -11.84 -40.31 29.89
N GLY A 465 -10.93 -40.73 29.01
CA GLY A 465 -10.32 -39.89 27.96
C GLY A 465 -10.87 -40.02 26.52
N LYS A 466 -12.09 -40.54 26.30
CA LYS A 466 -12.64 -40.76 24.93
C LYS A 466 -13.52 -39.60 24.46
N GLY A 467 -12.88 -38.56 23.89
CA GLY A 467 -13.59 -37.46 23.19
C GLY A 467 -12.72 -36.28 22.73
N ALA A 468 -11.53 -36.07 23.29
CA ALA A 468 -10.78 -34.82 23.15
C ALA A 468 -9.82 -34.69 21.94
N GLN A 469 -9.61 -35.75 21.16
CA GLN A 469 -8.50 -35.81 20.18
C GLN A 469 -8.58 -34.77 19.04
N ALA A 470 -9.79 -34.40 18.58
CA ALA A 470 -9.96 -33.42 17.51
C ALA A 470 -9.61 -31.97 17.93
N SER A 471 -9.84 -31.63 19.20
CA SER A 471 -9.61 -30.28 19.74
C SER A 471 -8.18 -30.10 20.26
N GLY A 472 -7.63 -31.12 20.92
CA GLY A 472 -6.25 -31.07 21.46
C GLY A 472 -5.19 -30.86 20.38
N ALA A 473 -5.34 -31.52 19.22
CA ALA A 473 -4.43 -31.34 18.08
C ALA A 473 -4.44 -29.90 17.52
N GLN A 474 -5.58 -29.20 17.61
CA GLN A 474 -5.70 -27.82 17.13
C GLN A 474 -5.12 -26.83 18.15
N ALA A 475 -5.36 -27.04 19.45
CA ALA A 475 -4.74 -26.26 20.52
C ALA A 475 -3.20 -26.33 20.46
N ASN A 476 -2.64 -27.53 20.26
CA ASN A 476 -1.19 -27.72 20.15
C ASN A 476 -0.58 -26.92 18.99
N ARG A 477 -1.20 -26.90 17.80
CA ARG A 477 -0.70 -26.09 16.67
C ARG A 477 -0.82 -24.59 16.88
N ILE A 478 -1.87 -24.11 17.56
CA ILE A 478 -2.00 -22.69 17.89
C ILE A 478 -0.85 -22.26 18.84
N VAL A 479 -0.52 -23.10 19.82
CA VAL A 479 0.64 -22.91 20.71
C VAL A 479 1.97 -22.99 19.94
N GLU A 480 2.10 -23.88 18.96
CA GLU A 480 3.28 -23.98 18.08
C GLU A 480 3.49 -22.68 17.27
N PHE A 481 2.43 -22.13 16.67
CA PHE A 481 2.48 -20.84 15.98
C PHE A 481 2.81 -19.66 16.91
N GLU A 482 2.33 -19.68 18.17
CA GLU A 482 2.71 -18.70 19.20
C GLU A 482 4.19 -18.86 19.67
N GLN A 483 4.72 -20.09 19.64
CA GLN A 483 6.14 -20.34 19.86
C GLN A 483 7.01 -19.79 18.73
N MET A 484 6.56 -19.89 17.47
CA MET A 484 7.23 -19.28 16.30
C MET A 484 7.21 -17.75 16.29
N MET A 485 6.24 -17.09 16.93
CA MET A 485 6.24 -15.62 17.01
C MET A 485 7.50 -15.10 17.75
N GLY A 486 8.21 -14.18 17.09
CA GLY A 486 9.43 -13.54 17.60
C GLY A 486 10.74 -14.26 17.29
N THR A 487 10.74 -15.40 16.59
CA THR A 487 11.98 -16.08 16.16
C THR A 487 12.72 -15.23 15.13
N GLY A 488 12.01 -14.69 14.13
CA GLY A 488 12.45 -13.53 13.35
C GLY A 488 13.59 -13.77 12.35
N GLU A 489 13.74 -15.00 11.87
CA GLU A 489 14.62 -15.30 10.73
C GLU A 489 13.99 -14.83 9.42
N VAL A 490 14.80 -14.29 8.49
CA VAL A 490 14.33 -13.76 7.19
C VAL A 490 14.61 -14.79 6.11
N VAL A 491 13.58 -15.53 5.72
CA VAL A 491 13.65 -16.52 4.63
C VAL A 491 12.95 -15.95 3.40
N THR A 492 13.75 -15.36 2.52
CA THR A 492 13.37 -15.02 1.14
C THR A 492 13.76 -16.16 0.22
N THR A 493 12.80 -16.92 -0.31
CA THR A 493 13.10 -17.94 -1.32
C THR A 493 13.53 -17.27 -2.63
N PRO A 494 14.67 -17.68 -3.23
CA PRO A 494 15.02 -17.27 -4.59
C PRO A 494 14.00 -17.79 -5.61
N ALA A 495 13.95 -17.15 -6.78
CA ALA A 495 13.43 -17.84 -7.96
C ALA A 495 14.41 -18.98 -8.32
N ALA A 496 13.87 -20.15 -8.64
CA ALA A 496 14.61 -21.42 -8.67
C ALA A 496 15.94 -21.38 -9.45
N ASP A 497 17.03 -21.75 -8.77
CA ASP A 497 17.87 -22.88 -9.16
C ASP A 497 18.63 -23.47 -7.96
N ASP A 498 18.91 -24.77 -8.05
CA ASP A 498 19.71 -25.67 -7.19
C ASP A 498 19.28 -25.96 -5.71
N ASP A 499 19.57 -27.19 -5.27
CA ASP A 499 19.18 -27.78 -3.99
C ASP A 499 20.26 -27.60 -2.90
N ARG A 500 20.02 -26.73 -1.92
CA ARG A 500 20.62 -26.79 -0.56
C ARG A 500 19.87 -25.91 0.44
N VAL A 501 19.21 -26.55 1.41
CA VAL A 501 18.69 -25.87 2.61
C VAL A 501 19.72 -26.04 3.74
N GLU A 502 20.70 -25.14 3.80
CA GLU A 502 21.67 -25.11 4.91
C GLU A 502 21.08 -24.33 6.09
N ILE A 503 20.55 -25.06 7.08
CA ILE A 503 19.92 -24.49 8.29
C ILE A 503 21.00 -24.07 9.29
N PHE A 504 21.40 -22.79 9.25
CA PHE A 504 22.37 -22.23 10.19
C PHE A 504 21.74 -21.79 11.52
N VAL A 505 21.51 -22.76 12.42
CA VAL A 505 21.13 -22.48 13.81
C VAL A 505 22.27 -21.76 14.54
N THR A 506 22.19 -20.44 14.62
CA THR A 506 23.14 -19.60 15.37
C THR A 506 22.50 -19.03 16.63
N GLY A 507 22.89 -19.59 17.78
CA GLY A 507 22.63 -18.96 19.07
C GLY A 507 23.75 -17.98 19.43
N ALA A 508 23.39 -16.94 20.20
CA ALA A 508 24.30 -15.99 20.85
C ALA A 508 25.15 -15.08 19.92
N GLU A 509 24.54 -14.01 19.41
CA GLU A 509 25.06 -12.63 19.55
C GLU A 509 23.95 -11.61 19.22
N ASP A 510 23.11 -11.26 20.22
CA ASP A 510 21.90 -10.44 20.04
C ASP A 510 22.16 -9.13 19.26
N GLY A 511 23.32 -8.49 19.47
CA GLY A 511 23.70 -7.23 18.81
C GLY A 511 24.17 -7.34 17.34
N LEU A 512 24.59 -8.53 16.88
CA LEU A 512 24.90 -8.76 15.46
C LEU A 512 23.64 -9.18 14.70
N GLY A 513 22.84 -10.10 15.26
CA GLY A 513 21.59 -10.57 14.65
C GLY A 513 20.58 -9.45 14.41
N GLU A 514 20.48 -8.45 15.31
CA GLU A 514 19.67 -7.25 15.05
C GLU A 514 20.18 -6.45 13.84
N ARG A 515 21.50 -6.22 13.73
CA ARG A 515 22.09 -5.46 12.62
C ARG A 515 21.92 -6.16 11.29
N GLU A 516 22.06 -7.48 11.26
CA GLU A 516 21.84 -8.29 10.07
C GLU A 516 20.36 -8.26 9.64
N MET A 517 19.42 -8.47 10.56
CA MET A 517 17.98 -8.33 10.30
C MET A 517 17.66 -6.96 9.67
N PHE A 518 18.09 -5.86 10.29
CA PHE A 518 17.88 -4.50 9.75
C PHE A 518 18.62 -4.24 8.42
N SER A 519 19.64 -5.02 8.07
CA SER A 519 20.35 -4.88 6.80
C SER A 519 19.56 -5.45 5.62
N GLN A 520 18.80 -6.54 5.86
CA GLN A 520 18.06 -7.34 4.87
C GLN A 520 16.64 -6.80 4.58
N LEU A 521 16.09 -5.93 5.45
CA LEU A 521 14.77 -5.32 5.26
C LEU A 521 14.65 -4.53 3.96
N ILE A 522 13.43 -4.43 3.44
CA ILE A 522 13.11 -3.52 2.34
C ILE A 522 13.31 -2.08 2.84
N LYS A 523 14.35 -1.42 2.36
CA LYS A 523 14.65 -0.03 2.74
C LYS A 523 13.69 0.93 2.01
N PRO A 524 12.98 1.81 2.74
CA PRO A 524 12.20 2.88 2.13
C PRO A 524 13.07 3.74 1.19
N ARG A 525 12.46 4.27 0.12
CA ARG A 525 13.16 5.18 -0.78
C ARG A 525 13.24 6.57 -0.17
N VAL A 526 14.32 7.30 -0.45
CA VAL A 526 14.35 8.75 -0.17
C VAL A 526 13.19 9.42 -0.93
N ARG A 527 12.37 10.18 -0.20
CA ARG A 527 11.30 11.03 -0.72
C ARG A 527 11.75 12.49 -0.76
N TYR A 528 11.27 13.26 -1.74
CA TYR A 528 11.59 14.68 -1.89
C TYR A 528 10.33 15.54 -1.77
N ASP A 529 10.44 16.71 -1.15
CA ASP A 529 9.35 17.67 -0.96
C ASP A 529 8.59 18.01 -2.27
N VAL A 530 9.32 18.23 -3.37
CA VAL A 530 8.75 18.48 -4.70
C VAL A 530 7.94 17.32 -5.26
N GLU A 531 8.13 16.07 -4.81
CA GLU A 531 7.33 14.94 -5.27
C GLU A 531 5.88 15.05 -4.81
N VAL A 532 5.62 15.67 -3.65
CA VAL A 532 4.27 15.87 -3.10
C VAL A 532 3.45 16.73 -4.06
N VAL A 533 3.97 17.90 -4.42
CA VAL A 533 3.28 18.82 -5.35
C VAL A 533 3.33 18.31 -6.79
N THR A 534 4.39 17.60 -7.20
CA THR A 534 4.44 16.92 -8.51
C THR A 534 3.32 15.90 -8.64
N LYS A 535 3.10 15.05 -7.62
CA LYS A 535 1.98 14.09 -7.61
C LYS A 535 0.65 14.82 -7.66
N LEU A 536 0.41 15.78 -6.76
CA LEU A 536 -0.82 16.56 -6.72
C LEU A 536 -1.20 17.10 -8.12
N VAL A 537 -0.30 17.83 -8.77
CA VAL A 537 -0.53 18.42 -10.11
C VAL A 537 -0.73 17.35 -11.18
N VAL A 538 0.06 16.27 -11.18
CA VAL A 538 -0.09 15.19 -12.16
C VAL A 538 -1.45 14.50 -12.03
N TYR A 539 -1.89 14.15 -10.81
CA TYR A 539 -3.16 13.45 -10.58
C TYR A 539 -4.39 14.35 -10.77
N THR A 540 -4.32 15.63 -10.40
CA THR A 540 -5.34 16.63 -10.80
C THR A 540 -5.47 16.70 -12.31
N GLY A 541 -4.35 16.73 -13.03
CA GLY A 541 -4.37 16.68 -14.49
C GLY A 541 -4.93 15.38 -15.05
N ILE A 542 -4.56 14.21 -14.51
CA ILE A 542 -5.10 12.90 -14.95
C ILE A 542 -6.63 12.87 -14.83
N ALA A 543 -7.17 13.32 -13.70
CA ALA A 543 -8.62 13.37 -13.49
C ALA A 543 -9.30 14.38 -14.42
N TRP A 544 -8.79 15.61 -14.52
CA TRP A 544 -9.36 16.63 -15.39
C TRP A 544 -9.33 16.22 -16.88
N PHE A 545 -8.25 15.57 -17.33
CA PHE A 545 -8.16 15.01 -18.67
C PHE A 545 -9.14 13.85 -18.87
N ALA A 546 -9.22 12.90 -17.94
CA ALA A 546 -10.15 11.76 -18.02
C ALA A 546 -11.62 12.21 -18.10
N VAL A 547 -11.98 13.23 -17.33
CA VAL A 547 -13.36 13.68 -17.09
C VAL A 547 -13.83 14.67 -18.15
N ALA A 548 -13.02 15.67 -18.53
CA ALA A 548 -13.44 16.73 -19.45
C ALA A 548 -12.69 16.70 -20.80
N ILE A 549 -11.36 16.72 -20.79
CA ILE A 549 -10.58 16.95 -22.03
C ILE A 549 -10.66 15.75 -23.00
N ILE A 550 -10.59 14.51 -22.52
CA ILE A 550 -10.61 13.30 -23.36
C ILE A 550 -11.98 13.11 -24.04
N PRO A 551 -13.14 13.32 -23.37
CA PRO A 551 -14.44 13.42 -24.05
C PRO A 551 -14.47 14.44 -25.19
N ILE A 552 -13.96 15.66 -24.99
CA ILE A 552 -13.85 16.68 -26.05
C ILE A 552 -12.96 16.17 -27.20
N MET A 553 -11.85 15.50 -26.89
CA MET A 553 -10.96 14.89 -27.90
C MET A 553 -11.62 13.75 -28.68
N PHE A 554 -12.56 12.99 -28.10
CA PHE A 554 -13.30 11.96 -28.84
C PHE A 554 -14.15 12.57 -29.96
N GLU A 555 -14.85 13.68 -29.70
CA GLU A 555 -15.63 14.40 -30.73
C GLU A 555 -14.73 14.88 -31.88
N ILE A 556 -13.59 15.52 -31.55
CA ILE A 556 -12.61 16.03 -32.53
C ILE A 556 -12.02 14.91 -33.40
N VAL A 557 -11.83 13.70 -32.84
CA VAL A 557 -11.25 12.54 -33.55
C VAL A 557 -12.31 11.67 -34.25
N GLY A 558 -13.60 12.01 -34.16
CA GLY A 558 -14.68 11.22 -34.75
C GLY A 558 -14.99 9.91 -34.01
N LEU A 559 -14.53 9.80 -32.76
CA LEU A 559 -14.93 8.75 -31.81
C LEU A 559 -16.05 9.23 -30.86
N GLY A 560 -16.65 10.37 -31.19
CA GLY A 560 -17.61 11.11 -30.39
C GLY A 560 -19.00 10.47 -30.29
N THR A 561 -19.74 10.92 -29.30
CA THR A 561 -21.14 10.57 -29.01
C THR A 561 -22.14 11.54 -29.65
N ASN A 562 -21.74 12.79 -29.99
CA ASN A 562 -22.68 13.77 -30.56
C ASN A 562 -23.28 13.33 -31.91
N GLN A 563 -22.55 12.55 -32.71
CA GLN A 563 -23.04 12.01 -33.98
C GLN A 563 -24.20 11.02 -33.83
N LEU A 564 -24.47 10.52 -32.62
CA LEU A 564 -25.63 9.69 -32.30
C LEU A 564 -26.89 10.52 -31.99
N ARG A 565 -26.77 11.85 -31.87
CA ARG A 565 -27.86 12.78 -31.53
C ARG A 565 -28.62 13.33 -32.74
N GLU A 566 -28.07 13.16 -33.95
CA GLU A 566 -28.63 13.65 -35.22
C GLU A 566 -29.39 12.56 -36.00
N ARG A 567 -29.86 11.49 -35.33
CA ARG A 567 -30.59 10.36 -35.92
C ARG A 567 -31.72 9.85 -35.02
#